data_AF-A0A2U1CNZ5-F1
#
_entry.id   AF-A0A2U1CNZ5-F1
#
_cell.length_a   1.000
_cell.length_b   1.000
_cell.length_c   1.000
_cell.angle_alpha   90.00
_cell.angle_beta   90.00
_cell.angle_gamma   90.00
#
_symmetry.space_group_name_H-M   'P 1'
#
loop_
_entity.id
_entity.type
_entity.pdbx_description
1 polymer ?
#
loop_
_entity_poly.entity_id
_entity_poly.type
_entity_poly.pdbx_seq_one_letter_code
_entity_poly.pdbx_strand_id
1 'polypeptide(L)' 'MAVCDHQLLEAWKQVLKLSKLEKGQTVTILTSASTHPQTLAMAQIAVQSMGAILNRLDLPPVNAEKALSRDPLAYLGT' A
#
# COMPACT_ATOMS: atom_id res chain seq x y z
N MET A 1 4.65 18.60 -5.77
CA MET A 1 5.00 18.28 -7.17
C MET A 1 4.08 17.15 -7.62
N ALA A 2 3.31 17.32 -8.69
CA ALA A 2 2.39 16.29 -9.15
C ALA A 2 3.15 15.22 -9.95
N VAL A 3 2.83 13.95 -9.73
CA VAL A 3 3.39 12.79 -10.46
C VAL A 3 2.25 12.12 -11.21
N CYS A 4 2.42 11.88 -12.52
CA CYS A 4 1.40 11.20 -13.31
C CYS A 4 1.45 9.68 -13.11
N ASP A 5 0.35 9.00 -13.44
CA ASP A 5 0.20 7.54 -13.24
C ASP A 5 1.30 6.73 -13.95
N HIS A 6 1.65 7.10 -15.18
CA HIS A 6 2.72 6.43 -15.92
C HIS A 6 4.07 6.50 -15.19
N GLN A 7 4.44 7.67 -14.69
CA GLN A 7 5.69 7.84 -13.93
C GLN A 7 5.65 7.04 -12.62
N LEU A 8 4.50 7.04 -11.92
CA LEU A 8 4.33 6.31 -10.67
C LEU A 8 4.37 4.79 -10.89
N LEU A 9 3.80 4.30 -11.99
CA LEU A 9 3.86 2.89 -12.38
C LEU A 9 5.30 2.43 -12.63
N GLU A 10 6.08 3.20 -13.41
CA GLU A 10 7.48 2.87 -13.67
C GLU A 10 8.33 2.94 -12.40
N ALA A 11 8.06 3.90 -11.51
CA ALA A 11 8.70 3.96 -10.20
C ALA A 11 8.44 2.69 -9.37
N TRP A 12 7.19 2.19 -9.34
CA TRP A 12 6.84 0.95 -8.66
C TRP A 12 7.58 -0.26 -9.25
N LYS A 13 7.62 -0.41 -10.57
CA LYS A 13 8.37 -1.50 -11.21
C LYS A 13 9.84 -1.46 -10.85
N GLN A 14 10.45 -0.27 -10.81
CA GLN A 14 11.84 -0.12 -10.40
C GLN A 14 12.06 -0.56 -8.95
N VAL A 15 11.19 -0.14 -8.02
CA VAL A 15 11.28 -0.56 -6.61
C VAL A 15 11.13 -2.07 -6.47
N LEU A 16 10.13 -2.67 -7.12
CA LEU A 16 9.91 -4.12 -7.07
C LEU A 16 11.08 -4.91 -7.66
N LYS A 17 11.73 -4.39 -8.72
CA LYS A 17 12.95 -4.97 -9.28
C LYS A 17 14.13 -4.89 -8.29
N LEU A 18 14.29 -3.77 -7.60
CA LEU A 18 15.29 -3.62 -6.54
C LEU A 18 15.01 -4.54 -5.34
N SER A 19 13.73 -4.80 -5.05
CA SER A 19 13.27 -5.79 -4.08
C SER A 19 13.44 -7.24 -4.56
N LYS A 20 13.99 -7.47 -5.76
CA LYS A 20 14.20 -8.80 -6.36
C LYS A 20 12.90 -9.60 -6.52
N LEU A 21 11.81 -8.92 -6.88
CA LEU A 21 10.55 -9.59 -7.18
C LEU A 21 10.69 -10.48 -8.41
N GLU A 22 10.35 -11.75 -8.24
CA GLU A 22 10.32 -12.76 -9.30
C GLU A 22 8.88 -13.12 -9.67
N LYS A 23 8.69 -13.61 -10.90
CA LYS A 23 7.39 -14.09 -11.37
C LYS A 23 6.88 -15.22 -10.48
N GLY A 24 5.60 -15.17 -10.11
CA GLY A 24 4.96 -16.18 -9.25
C GLY A 24 5.18 -15.97 -7.74
N GLN A 25 6.04 -15.02 -7.32
CA GLN A 25 6.13 -14.66 -5.90
C GLN A 25 4.85 -13.97 -5.43
N THR A 26 4.51 -14.18 -4.15
CA THR A 26 3.33 -13.55 -3.55
C THR A 26 3.72 -12.22 -2.91
N VAL A 27 3.03 -11.14 -3.30
CA VAL A 27 3.19 -9.80 -2.74
C VAL A 27 1.91 -9.44 -2.00
N THR A 28 2.03 -9.17 -0.70
CA THR A 28 0.91 -8.66 0.10
C THR A 28 1.03 -7.14 0.23
N ILE A 29 0.06 -6.42 -0.29
CA ILE A 29 -0.06 -4.97 -0.09
C ILE A 29 -0.88 -4.73 1.16
N LEU A 30 -0.26 -4.10 2.15
CA LEU A 30 -0.91 -3.65 3.37
C LEU A 30 -1.58 -2.30 3.12
N THR A 31 -2.88 -2.21 3.41
CA THR A 31 -3.69 -1.00 3.21
C THR A 31 -4.52 -0.67 4.44
N SER A 32 -4.98 0.57 4.50
CA SER A 32 -5.87 1.11 5.52
C SER A 32 -6.77 2.18 4.91
N ALA A 33 -7.72 2.71 5.70
CA ALA A 33 -8.64 3.76 5.26
C ALA A 33 -7.95 5.04 4.75
N SER A 34 -6.70 5.32 5.18
CA SER A 34 -5.93 6.51 4.77
C SER A 34 -4.94 6.26 3.64
N THR A 35 -4.98 5.07 3.02
CA THR A 35 -4.06 4.74 1.91
C THR A 35 -4.36 5.58 0.67
N HIS A 36 -3.32 6.19 0.09
CA HIS A 36 -3.47 7.02 -1.10
C HIS A 36 -3.93 6.19 -2.31
N PRO A 37 -5.06 6.53 -2.96
CA PRO A 37 -5.70 5.67 -3.96
C PRO A 37 -4.85 5.47 -5.21
N GLN A 38 -4.18 6.53 -5.69
CA GLN A 38 -3.29 6.46 -6.86
C GLN A 38 -2.11 5.51 -6.61
N THR A 39 -1.57 5.53 -5.40
CA THR A 39 -0.41 4.72 -5.02
C THR A 39 -0.79 3.25 -4.95
N LEU A 40 -1.95 2.95 -4.36
CA LEU A 40 -2.49 1.60 -4.31
C LEU A 40 -2.75 1.05 -5.72
N ALA A 41 -3.43 1.81 -6.57
CA ALA A 41 -3.73 1.38 -7.94
C ALA A 41 -2.46 1.07 -8.74
N MET A 42 -1.47 1.98 -8.71
CA MET A 42 -0.23 1.77 -9.46
C MET A 42 0.62 0.63 -8.89
N ALA A 43 0.64 0.42 -7.58
CA ALA A 43 1.32 -0.73 -6.97
C ALA A 43 0.69 -2.05 -7.42
N GLN A 44 -0.65 -2.15 -7.41
CA GLN A 44 -1.37 -3.34 -7.85
C GLN A 44 -1.12 -3.67 -9.32
N ILE A 45 -1.13 -2.65 -10.18
CA ILE A 45 -0.83 -2.81 -11.61
C ILE A 45 0.62 -3.25 -11.81
N ALA A 46 1.58 -2.63 -11.10
CA ALA A 46 2.99 -2.99 -11.20
C ALA A 46 3.23 -4.46 -10.83
N VAL A 47 2.74 -4.90 -9.67
CA VAL A 47 2.87 -6.28 -9.17
C VAL A 47 2.30 -7.29 -10.17
N GLN A 48 1.08 -7.06 -10.66
CA GLN A 48 0.43 -7.94 -11.63
C GLN A 48 1.16 -7.94 -12.98
N SER A 49 1.62 -6.77 -13.44
CA SER A 49 2.37 -6.65 -14.71
C SER A 49 3.71 -7.40 -14.69
N MET A 50 4.30 -7.58 -13.50
CA MET A 50 5.53 -8.36 -13.31
C MET A 50 5.26 -9.86 -13.11
N GLY A 51 3.99 -10.28 -13.15
CA GLY A 51 3.59 -11.68 -13.03
C GLY A 51 3.67 -12.24 -11.61
N ALA A 52 3.68 -11.38 -10.60
CA ALA A 52 3.57 -11.76 -9.20
C ALA A 52 2.10 -11.96 -8.79
N ILE A 53 1.89 -12.75 -7.74
CA ILE A 53 0.57 -13.03 -7.16
C ILE A 53 0.28 -11.92 -6.15
N LEU A 54 -0.74 -11.12 -6.43
CA LEU A 54 -1.14 -10.01 -5.58
C LEU A 54 -2.09 -10.49 -4.47
N ASN A 55 -1.79 -10.15 -3.23
CA ASN A 55 -2.70 -10.22 -2.09
C ASN A 55 -2.88 -8.82 -1.48
N ARG A 56 -4.05 -8.54 -0.92
CA ARG A 56 -4.33 -7.28 -0.23
C ARG A 56 -4.77 -7.58 1.20
N LEU A 57 -4.10 -6.95 2.16
CA LEU A 57 -4.46 -7.02 3.57
C LEU A 57 -4.92 -5.62 4.01
N ASP A 58 -6.22 -5.48 4.26
CA ASP A 58 -6.77 -4.25 4.85
C ASP A 58 -6.76 -4.35 6.38
N LEU A 59 -6.07 -3.40 7.02
CA LEU A 59 -6.12 -3.23 8.47
C LEU A 59 -6.86 -1.93 8.83
N PRO A 60 -7.73 -1.96 9.85
CA PRO A 60 -8.32 -0.74 10.38
C PRO A 60 -7.22 0.15 10.99
N PRO A 61 -7.38 1.49 10.93
CA PRO A 61 -6.45 2.40 11.61
C PRO A 61 -6.33 2.06 13.10
N VAL A 62 -5.11 2.02 13.62
CA VAL A 62 -4.84 1.76 15.04
C VAL A 62 -4.43 3.07 15.72
N ASN A 63 -5.23 3.50 16.68
CA ASN A 63 -5.00 4.73 17.44
C ASN A 63 -4.10 4.53 18.70
N ALA A 64 -3.04 3.72 18.57
CA ALA A 64 -2.02 3.50 19.61
C ALA A 64 -2.53 3.13 21.03
N GLU A 65 -1.63 3.10 22.02
CA GLU A 65 -1.92 2.67 23.42
C GLU A 65 -2.93 3.56 24.16
N LYS A 66 -3.14 4.82 23.71
CA LYS A 66 -4.03 5.79 24.39
C LYS A 66 -5.47 5.77 23.85
N ALA A 67 -5.76 4.94 22.85
CA ALA A 67 -7.11 4.83 22.33
C ALA A 67 -7.99 4.02 23.26
N LEU A 68 -9.06 4.68 23.73
CA LEU A 68 -10.08 4.06 24.57
C LEU A 68 -11.00 3.11 23.78
N SER A 69 -10.95 3.16 22.44
CA SER A 69 -11.78 2.36 21.55
C SER A 69 -11.13 2.22 20.17
N ARG A 70 -11.68 1.33 19.34
CA ARG A 70 -11.33 1.17 17.91
C ARG A 70 -11.90 2.29 17.02
N ASP A 71 -12.57 3.28 17.63
CA ASP A 71 -13.03 4.49 16.95
C ASP A 71 -11.82 5.37 16.56
N PRO A 72 -11.68 5.74 15.27
CA PRO A 72 -10.64 6.66 14.78
C PRO A 72 -10.54 8.00 15.52
N LEU A 73 -11.60 8.47 16.17
CA LEU A 73 -11.64 9.72 16.93
C LEU A 73 -11.51 9.54 18.44
N ALA A 74 -11.39 8.30 18.94
CA ALA A 74 -11.20 8.03 20.37
C ALA A 74 -9.77 8.31 20.87
N TYR A 75 -9.17 9.41 20.40
CA TYR A 75 -7.89 9.93 20.87
C TYR A 75 -8.14 11.19 21.71
N LEU A 76 -7.93 11.09 23.02
CA LEU A 76 -7.89 12.25 23.90
C LEU A 76 -6.47 12.83 23.80
N GLY A 77 -6.36 14.00 23.15
CA GLY A 77 -5.13 14.78 23.11
C GLY A 77 -4.61 15.06 24.53
N THR A 78 -3.29 15.04 24.69
CA THR A 78 -2.59 15.49 25.92
C THR A 78 -2.72 16.97 26.11
#